data_AF-A0A8B8AGG9-F1
#
_entry.id   AF-A0A8B8AGG9-F1
#
_cell.length_a   1.000
_cell.length_b   1.000
_cell.length_c   1.000
_cell.angle_alpha   90.00
_cell.angle_beta   90.00
_cell.angle_gamma   90.00
#
_symmetry.space_group_name_H-M   'P 1'
#
loop_
_entity.id
_entity.type
_entity.pdbx_description
1 polymer ?
#
loop_
_entity_poly.entity_id
_entity_poly.type
_entity_poly.pdbx_seq_one_letter_code
_entity_poly.pdbx_strand_id
1 'polypeptide(L)'
;MAVPFAEEEERNKSISPKPKLILYVYVLFTTFLLMSHVLVGETSSSSCPVSRKTVQTVDSCPENEEDWKKAAERKNCFQNASQCDEPARLVYHCVINPYVNETLEVCAYSQIIVFGQCTEYDIVGNSIQGNEETNCTGFSPKPCPNGYNSSEMFKYPGCFDLVKPSATNPPTSTLGSRDSVSYSCLAFVFLQCFIAYGIPCSF
;
A
#
# COMPACT_ATOMS: atom_id res chain seq x y z
N MET A 1 -63.97 40.18 39.25
CA MET A 1 -63.95 38.77 39.71
C MET A 1 -62.72 38.13 39.12
N ALA A 2 -61.86 37.55 39.97
CA ALA A 2 -60.49 37.15 39.67
C ALA A 2 -60.41 35.75 39.02
N VAL A 3 -59.43 35.57 38.13
CA VAL A 3 -59.01 34.28 37.55
C VAL A 3 -57.68 33.89 38.22
N PRO A 4 -57.45 32.63 38.61
CA PRO A 4 -56.23 32.23 39.31
C PRO A 4 -55.06 32.02 38.34
N PHE A 5 -53.89 32.45 38.80
CA PHE A 5 -52.55 32.18 38.30
C PHE A 5 -52.17 30.72 38.62
N ALA A 6 -51.92 29.89 37.61
CA ALA A 6 -51.14 28.66 37.74
C ALA A 6 -50.59 28.25 36.37
N GLU A 7 -49.44 27.57 36.38
CA GLU A 7 -48.72 26.95 35.26
C GLU A 7 -47.68 27.80 34.51
N GLU A 8 -46.51 28.02 35.12
CA GLU A 8 -45.24 27.87 34.39
C GLU A 8 -44.03 27.62 35.33
N GLU A 9 -44.03 26.53 36.10
CA GLU A 9 -42.85 26.15 36.91
C GLU A 9 -42.61 24.63 36.96
N GLU A 10 -42.69 23.93 35.81
CA GLU A 10 -42.37 22.49 35.72
C GLU A 10 -41.52 22.16 34.48
N ARG A 11 -40.58 23.04 34.08
CA ARG A 11 -39.69 22.77 32.92
C ARG A 11 -38.20 22.97 33.17
N ASN A 12 -37.71 22.70 34.38
CA ASN A 12 -36.26 22.56 34.55
C ASN A 12 -35.85 21.67 35.72
N LYS A 13 -36.39 20.45 35.78
CA LYS A 13 -35.84 19.44 36.69
C LYS A 13 -34.59 18.84 36.04
N SER A 14 -33.44 19.41 36.41
CA SER A 14 -32.11 18.91 36.11
C SER A 14 -32.03 17.40 36.36
N ILE A 15 -32.06 16.61 35.29
CA ILE A 15 -31.85 15.17 35.33
C ILE A 15 -30.35 14.97 35.50
N SER A 16 -29.88 15.04 36.75
CA SER A 16 -28.52 14.63 37.11
C SER A 16 -28.40 13.13 36.85
N PRO A 17 -27.54 12.68 35.93
CA PRO A 17 -27.31 11.26 35.74
C PRO A 17 -26.79 10.64 37.04
N LYS A 18 -27.39 9.51 37.46
CA LYS A 18 -26.99 8.83 38.69
C LYS A 18 -25.53 8.36 38.56
N PRO A 19 -24.66 8.57 39.55
CA PRO A 19 -23.22 8.28 39.44
C PRO A 19 -22.93 6.81 39.11
N LYS A 20 -23.82 5.89 39.52
CA LYS A 20 -23.72 4.46 39.19
C LYS A 20 -23.97 4.16 37.71
N LEU A 21 -24.83 4.93 37.04
CA LEU A 21 -25.12 4.76 35.62
C LEU A 21 -23.94 5.28 34.78
N ILE A 22 -23.33 6.39 35.19
CA ILE A 22 -22.13 6.93 34.55
C ILE A 22 -20.96 5.94 34.67
N LEU A 23 -20.75 5.39 35.88
CA LEU A 23 -19.72 4.39 36.11
C LEU A 23 -19.95 3.12 35.28
N TYR A 24 -21.20 2.67 35.17
CA TYR A 24 -21.55 1.50 34.37
C TYR A 24 -21.31 1.72 32.87
N VAL A 25 -21.73 2.86 32.33
CA VAL A 25 -21.47 3.24 30.93
C VAL A 25 -19.97 3.36 30.66
N TYR A 26 -19.19 3.91 31.59
CA TYR A 26 -17.74 4.00 31.47
C TYR A 26 -17.06 2.62 31.49
N VAL A 27 -17.52 1.69 32.32
CA VAL A 27 -17.01 0.30 32.34
C VAL A 27 -17.35 -0.44 31.04
N LEU A 28 -18.57 -0.28 30.51
CA LEU A 28 -18.96 -0.87 29.23
C LEU A 28 -18.15 -0.29 28.05
N PHE A 29 -17.90 1.02 28.08
CA PHE A 29 -17.11 1.68 27.04
C PHE A 29 -15.64 1.27 27.08
N THR A 30 -15.03 1.23 28.26
CA THR A 30 -13.62 0.80 28.42
C THR A 30 -13.44 -0.68 28.07
N THR A 31 -14.40 -1.56 28.43
CA THR A 31 -14.36 -2.97 28.03
C THR A 31 -14.54 -3.16 26.52
N PHE A 32 -15.41 -2.38 25.87
CA PHE A 32 -15.56 -2.40 24.41
C PHE A 32 -14.30 -1.90 23.68
N LEU A 33 -13.67 -0.83 24.18
CA LEU A 33 -12.40 -0.32 23.64
C LEU A 33 -11.26 -1.32 23.80
N LEU A 34 -11.16 -2.01 24.95
CA LEU A 34 -10.15 -3.05 25.17
C LEU A 34 -10.30 -4.25 24.22
N MET A 35 -11.53 -4.65 23.87
CA MET A 35 -11.77 -5.73 22.90
C MET A 35 -11.45 -5.32 21.45
N SER A 36 -11.52 -4.03 21.13
CA SER A 36 -11.19 -3.51 19.78
C SER A 36 -9.69 -3.58 19.45
N HIS A 37 -8.81 -3.71 20.44
CA HIS A 37 -7.36 -3.85 20.25
C HIS A 37 -6.90 -5.29 19.97
N VAL A 38 -7.79 -6.30 20.11
CA VAL A 38 -7.42 -7.73 20.03
C VAL A 38 -7.62 -8.33 18.62
N LEU A 39 -8.08 -7.54 17.64
CA LEU A 39 -8.24 -7.97 16.25
C LEU A 39 -7.18 -7.35 15.32
N VAL A 40 -5.91 -7.46 15.70
CA VAL A 40 -4.83 -7.39 14.71
C VAL A 40 -4.69 -8.81 14.15
N GLY A 41 -5.48 -9.13 13.13
CA GLY A 41 -5.13 -10.24 12.25
C GLY A 41 -3.76 -9.93 11.64
N GLU A 42 -2.88 -10.92 11.56
CA GLU A 42 -1.60 -10.81 10.85
C GLU A 42 -1.91 -10.32 9.43
N THR A 43 -1.66 -9.04 9.16
CA THR A 43 -1.72 -8.52 7.80
C THR A 43 -0.53 -9.14 7.10
N SER A 44 -0.77 -10.12 6.22
CA SER A 44 0.28 -10.63 5.34
C SER A 44 0.90 -9.44 4.62
N SER A 45 2.18 -9.18 4.87
CA SER A 45 2.87 -8.08 4.24
C SER A 45 2.89 -8.32 2.74
N SER A 46 2.45 -7.35 1.94
CA SER A 46 2.52 -7.46 0.47
C SER A 46 3.95 -7.36 -0.06
N SER A 47 4.93 -7.09 0.80
CA SER A 47 6.33 -6.97 0.44
C SER A 47 7.28 -7.58 1.47
N CYS A 48 8.49 -7.93 1.04
CA CYS A 48 9.57 -8.27 1.96
C CYS A 48 10.55 -7.10 2.12
N PRO A 49 10.96 -6.70 3.33
CA PRO A 49 11.93 -5.61 3.53
C PRO A 49 13.27 -5.82 2.82
N VAL A 50 13.67 -7.07 2.56
CA VAL A 50 14.92 -7.39 1.87
C VAL A 50 14.90 -6.99 0.39
N SER A 51 13.72 -6.87 -0.22
CA SER A 51 13.55 -6.65 -1.65
C SER A 51 14.27 -5.39 -2.15
N ARG A 52 14.12 -4.25 -1.45
CA ARG A 52 14.84 -3.00 -1.78
C ARG A 52 16.36 -3.16 -1.88
N LYS A 53 16.95 -4.05 -1.07
CA LYS A 53 18.41 -4.26 -1.05
C LYS A 53 18.91 -5.15 -2.19
N THR A 54 18.00 -5.84 -2.88
CA THR A 54 18.32 -6.78 -3.97
C THR A 54 18.15 -6.18 -5.36
N VAL A 55 17.66 -4.94 -5.43
CA VAL A 55 17.44 -4.23 -6.69
C VAL A 55 18.77 -4.01 -7.39
N GLN A 56 18.79 -4.34 -8.68
CA GLN A 56 19.91 -4.11 -9.56
C GLN A 56 19.39 -3.69 -10.93
N THR A 57 19.80 -2.53 -11.40
CA THR A 57 19.57 -2.13 -12.80
C THR A 57 20.39 -3.03 -13.72
N VAL A 58 19.75 -3.52 -14.78
CA VAL A 58 20.37 -4.36 -15.79
C VAL A 58 20.10 -3.79 -17.18
N ASP A 59 21.01 -4.08 -18.12
CA ASP A 59 20.88 -3.60 -19.50
C ASP A 59 19.69 -4.25 -20.23
N SER A 60 19.38 -5.52 -19.91
CA SER A 60 18.23 -6.23 -20.46
C SER A 60 17.74 -7.33 -19.52
N CYS A 61 16.44 -7.64 -19.64
CA CYS A 61 15.82 -8.77 -18.98
C CYS A 61 15.81 -10.02 -19.87
N PRO A 62 15.79 -11.22 -19.27
CA PRO A 62 15.57 -12.46 -20.02
C PRO A 62 14.21 -12.47 -20.72
N GLU A 63 14.17 -12.91 -21.98
CA GLU A 63 12.95 -12.97 -22.82
C GLU A 63 12.46 -14.41 -23.09
N ASN A 64 13.10 -15.39 -22.47
CA ASN A 64 12.72 -16.80 -22.56
C ASN A 64 12.97 -17.50 -21.23
N GLU A 65 12.33 -18.66 -21.05
CA GLU A 65 12.32 -19.39 -19.79
C GLU A 65 13.72 -19.91 -19.39
N GLU A 66 14.54 -20.30 -20.36
CA GLU A 66 15.87 -20.83 -20.09
C GLU A 66 16.79 -19.74 -19.53
N ASP A 67 16.82 -18.57 -20.17
CA ASP A 67 17.62 -17.44 -19.70
C ASP A 67 17.05 -16.86 -18.41
N TRP A 68 15.73 -16.88 -18.24
CA TRP A 68 15.09 -16.50 -16.98
C TRP A 68 15.53 -17.40 -15.83
N LYS A 69 15.55 -18.72 -16.01
CA LYS A 69 16.03 -19.68 -15.00
C LYS A 69 17.49 -19.43 -14.65
N LYS A 70 18.35 -19.27 -15.66
CA LYS A 70 19.78 -18.95 -15.44
C LYS A 70 19.96 -17.64 -14.66
N ALA A 71 19.19 -16.60 -14.99
CA ALA A 71 19.25 -15.34 -14.26
C ALA A 71 18.72 -15.46 -12.82
N ALA A 72 17.62 -16.18 -12.61
CA ALA A 72 17.06 -16.47 -11.30
C ALA A 72 18.05 -17.24 -10.41
N GLU A 73 18.74 -18.25 -10.96
CA GLU A 73 19.77 -19.01 -10.28
C GLU A 73 20.97 -18.13 -9.90
N ARG A 74 21.43 -17.25 -10.80
CA ARG A 74 22.50 -16.28 -10.50
C ARG A 74 22.11 -15.29 -9.40
N LYS A 75 20.87 -14.79 -9.41
CA LYS A 75 20.35 -13.86 -8.39
C LYS A 75 20.17 -14.53 -7.02
N ASN A 76 19.78 -15.81 -7.02
CA ASN A 76 19.65 -16.68 -5.85
C ASN A 76 18.84 -16.06 -4.69
N CYS A 77 17.59 -15.69 -4.97
CA CYS A 77 16.72 -15.03 -4.00
C CYS A 77 16.45 -15.86 -2.73
N PHE A 78 16.60 -17.19 -2.80
CA PHE A 78 16.44 -18.08 -1.65
C PHE A 78 17.37 -17.74 -0.48
N GLN A 79 18.56 -17.19 -0.72
CA GLN A 79 19.48 -16.77 0.35
C GLN A 79 18.89 -15.71 1.28
N ASN A 80 17.94 -14.92 0.78
CA ASN A 80 17.30 -13.84 1.52
C ASN A 80 15.91 -14.22 2.04
N ALA A 81 15.40 -15.40 1.69
CA ALA A 81 14.02 -15.80 1.95
C ALA A 81 13.71 -15.93 3.46
N SER A 82 14.69 -16.31 4.29
CA SER A 82 14.54 -16.40 5.74
C SER A 82 14.34 -15.05 6.45
N GLN A 83 14.59 -13.93 5.76
CA GLN A 83 14.39 -12.57 6.28
C GLN A 83 12.99 -12.02 5.97
N CYS A 84 12.11 -12.86 5.41
CA CYS A 84 10.79 -12.50 4.93
C CYS A 84 9.72 -13.33 5.69
N ASP A 85 8.55 -12.74 5.91
CA ASP A 85 7.44 -13.42 6.60
C ASP A 85 6.91 -14.61 5.79
N GLU A 86 6.87 -14.46 4.46
CA GLU A 86 6.50 -15.49 3.49
C GLU A 86 7.69 -15.87 2.58
N PRO A 87 8.64 -16.72 3.04
CA PRO A 87 9.85 -17.07 2.28
C PRO A 87 9.56 -17.64 0.89
N ALA A 88 8.50 -18.44 0.75
CA ALA A 88 8.13 -19.09 -0.51
C ALA A 88 7.65 -18.12 -1.59
N ARG A 89 7.22 -16.91 -1.21
CA ARG A 89 6.79 -15.88 -2.17
C ARG A 89 7.96 -15.08 -2.70
N LEU A 90 9.10 -15.06 -2.01
CA LEU A 90 10.28 -14.31 -2.43
C LEU A 90 10.95 -15.00 -3.62
N VAL A 91 10.68 -14.51 -4.81
CA VAL A 91 11.20 -15.06 -6.06
C VAL A 91 11.95 -14.00 -6.85
N TYR A 92 12.66 -14.48 -7.87
CA TYR A 92 13.34 -13.62 -8.82
C TYR A 92 12.35 -12.93 -9.75
N HIS A 93 12.57 -11.64 -9.97
CA HIS A 93 11.87 -10.83 -10.95
C HIS A 93 12.90 -10.06 -11.79
N CYS A 94 12.61 -9.95 -13.09
CA CYS A 94 13.22 -8.97 -13.97
C CYS A 94 12.09 -8.19 -14.62
N VAL A 95 12.02 -6.90 -14.32
CA VAL A 95 10.84 -6.05 -14.58
C VAL A 95 11.26 -4.66 -14.99
N ILE A 96 10.31 -3.84 -15.45
CA ILE A 96 10.56 -2.41 -15.70
C ILE A 96 10.47 -1.60 -14.40
N ASN A 97 11.06 -0.42 -14.39
CA ASN A 97 10.82 0.56 -13.33
C ASN A 97 9.51 1.36 -13.59
N PRO A 98 9.03 2.16 -12.62
CA PRO A 98 7.79 2.92 -12.79
C PRO A 98 7.79 3.94 -13.93
N TYR A 99 8.97 4.33 -14.41
CA TYR A 99 9.14 5.30 -15.49
C TYR A 99 9.34 4.66 -16.86
N VAL A 100 9.32 3.31 -16.94
CA VAL A 100 9.47 2.53 -18.17
C VAL A 100 10.74 2.92 -18.96
N ASN A 101 11.83 3.22 -18.26
CA ASN A 101 13.08 3.66 -18.87
C ASN A 101 14.30 2.83 -18.46
N GLU A 102 14.12 1.89 -17.54
CA GLU A 102 15.14 0.95 -17.09
C GLU A 102 14.52 -0.42 -16.80
N THR A 103 15.34 -1.47 -16.93
CA THR A 103 15.02 -2.81 -16.44
C THR A 103 15.75 -3.11 -15.14
N LEU A 104 15.06 -3.76 -14.21
CA LEU A 104 15.51 -4.06 -12.85
C LEU A 104 15.39 -5.55 -12.57
N GLU A 105 16.47 -6.15 -12.06
CA GLU A 105 16.43 -7.45 -11.40
C GLU A 105 16.24 -7.26 -9.88
N VAL A 106 15.29 -7.98 -9.28
CA VAL A 106 14.96 -7.87 -7.86
C VAL A 106 14.45 -9.20 -7.30
N CYS A 107 14.69 -9.45 -6.01
CA CYS A 107 14.03 -10.50 -5.25
C CYS A 107 12.82 -9.90 -4.54
N ALA A 108 11.62 -10.26 -4.96
CA ALA A 108 10.39 -9.69 -4.42
C ALA A 108 9.30 -10.73 -4.28
N TYR A 109 8.24 -10.38 -3.55
CA TYR A 109 7.07 -11.24 -3.49
C TYR A 109 6.39 -11.30 -4.84
N SER A 110 6.18 -12.52 -5.32
CA SER A 110 5.33 -12.78 -6.48
C SER A 110 3.91 -12.26 -6.20
N GLN A 111 3.43 -11.44 -7.14
CA GLN A 111 2.07 -10.93 -7.22
C GLN A 111 1.38 -11.38 -8.51
N ILE A 112 0.05 -11.39 -8.49
CA ILE A 112 -0.75 -11.52 -9.71
C ILE A 112 -0.97 -10.11 -10.28
N ILE A 113 -0.44 -9.88 -11.48
CA ILE A 113 -0.69 -8.66 -12.23
C ILE A 113 -2.03 -8.81 -12.94
N VAL A 114 -2.82 -7.74 -12.95
CA VAL A 114 -4.16 -7.69 -13.55
C VAL A 114 -4.26 -6.52 -14.54
N PHE A 115 -5.39 -6.41 -15.23
CA PHE A 115 -5.65 -5.37 -16.24
C PHE A 115 -4.71 -5.37 -17.45
N GLY A 116 -4.00 -6.47 -17.68
CA GLY A 116 -3.12 -6.62 -18.84
C GLY A 116 -1.99 -5.59 -18.90
N GLN A 117 -1.46 -5.23 -17.74
CA GLN A 117 -0.35 -4.29 -17.57
C GLN A 117 0.99 -5.02 -17.54
N CYS A 118 2.08 -4.33 -17.88
CA CYS A 118 3.43 -4.85 -17.66
C CYS A 118 3.78 -4.79 -16.17
N THR A 119 4.50 -5.79 -15.67
CA THR A 119 4.97 -5.80 -14.28
C THR A 119 6.04 -4.72 -14.09
N GLU A 120 5.92 -3.93 -13.04
CA GLU A 120 6.97 -3.03 -12.55
C GLU A 120 7.38 -3.38 -11.11
N TYR A 121 8.54 -2.85 -10.72
CA TYR A 121 8.92 -2.78 -9.32
C TYR A 121 9.05 -1.32 -8.86
N ASP A 122 8.18 -0.91 -7.95
CA ASP A 122 8.28 0.38 -7.28
C ASP A 122 9.24 0.26 -6.08
N ILE A 123 10.42 0.86 -6.22
CA ILE A 123 11.44 0.90 -5.17
C ILE A 123 10.94 1.65 -3.92
N VAL A 124 10.15 2.71 -4.12
CA VAL A 124 9.60 3.54 -3.04
C VAL A 124 8.55 2.72 -2.28
N GLY A 125 7.59 2.12 -2.99
CA GLY A 125 6.58 1.23 -2.44
C GLY A 125 7.10 -0.12 -1.94
N ASN A 126 8.33 -0.52 -2.31
CA ASN A 126 8.87 -1.88 -2.10
C ASN A 126 7.96 -2.97 -2.69
N SER A 127 7.33 -2.72 -3.84
CA SER A 127 6.25 -3.57 -4.32
C SER A 127 6.38 -3.92 -5.79
N ILE A 128 6.02 -5.15 -6.11
CA ILE A 128 5.72 -5.59 -7.48
C ILE A 128 4.26 -5.21 -7.77
N GLN A 129 4.02 -4.54 -8.89
CA GLN A 129 2.67 -4.14 -9.31
C GLN A 129 2.57 -4.03 -10.83
N GLY A 130 1.37 -3.75 -11.34
CA GLY A 130 1.18 -3.42 -12.76
C GLY A 130 1.46 -1.95 -13.01
N ASN A 131 2.20 -1.65 -14.07
CA ASN A 131 2.41 -0.26 -14.50
C ASN A 131 1.19 0.23 -15.29
N GLU A 132 0.52 1.26 -14.77
CA GLU A 132 -0.72 1.79 -15.34
C GLU A 132 -0.54 2.47 -16.71
N GLU A 133 0.68 2.85 -17.08
CA GLU A 133 1.00 3.47 -18.36
C GLU A 133 1.27 2.43 -19.47
N THR A 134 1.39 1.15 -19.10
CA THR A 134 1.65 0.05 -20.04
C THR A 134 0.43 -0.84 -20.22
N ASN A 135 0.14 -1.21 -21.46
CA ASN A 135 -0.88 -2.21 -21.76
C ASN A 135 -0.32 -3.21 -22.77
N CYS A 136 -0.10 -4.44 -22.30
CA CYS A 136 0.50 -5.52 -23.09
C CYS A 136 -0.53 -6.42 -23.78
N THR A 137 -1.84 -6.18 -23.61
CA THR A 137 -2.89 -6.98 -24.27
C THR A 137 -2.92 -6.78 -25.78
N GLY A 138 -2.46 -5.61 -26.25
CA GLY A 138 -2.37 -5.27 -27.66
C GLY A 138 -1.02 -5.59 -28.32
N PHE A 139 -0.06 -6.18 -27.58
CA PHE A 139 1.26 -6.47 -28.14
C PHE A 139 1.21 -7.61 -29.16
N SER A 140 2.08 -7.52 -30.16
CA SER A 140 2.26 -8.54 -31.19
C SER A 140 3.74 -8.88 -31.31
N PRO A 141 4.13 -10.16 -31.41
CA PRO A 141 3.28 -11.34 -31.58
C PRO A 141 2.73 -11.97 -30.28
N LYS A 142 3.23 -11.53 -29.11
CA LYS A 142 2.92 -12.15 -27.80
C LYS A 142 2.17 -11.17 -26.89
N PRO A 143 0.85 -11.06 -27.00
CA PRO A 143 0.05 -10.28 -26.05
C PRO A 143 0.05 -10.96 -24.67
N CYS A 144 0.01 -10.15 -23.61
CA CYS A 144 -0.21 -10.67 -22.27
C CYS A 144 -1.72 -10.90 -22.02
N PRO A 145 -2.08 -11.87 -21.16
CA PRO A 145 -3.46 -12.05 -20.70
C PRO A 145 -3.85 -10.91 -19.75
N ASN A 146 -5.16 -10.82 -19.44
CA ASN A 146 -5.66 -9.83 -18.49
C ASN A 146 -5.07 -10.00 -17.07
N GLY A 147 -4.59 -11.20 -16.72
CA GLY A 147 -3.77 -11.35 -15.54
C GLY A 147 -2.81 -12.53 -15.61
N TYR A 148 -1.65 -12.39 -14.97
CA TYR A 148 -0.57 -13.35 -14.97
C TYR A 148 0.28 -13.22 -13.70
N ASN A 149 1.10 -14.23 -13.42
CA ASN A 149 2.05 -14.14 -12.31
C ASN A 149 3.20 -13.22 -12.71
N SER A 150 3.48 -12.21 -11.90
CA SER A 150 4.58 -11.24 -12.09
C SER A 150 5.96 -11.85 -12.36
N SER A 151 6.24 -13.09 -11.93
CA SER A 151 7.50 -13.79 -12.24
C SER A 151 7.59 -14.23 -13.70
N GLU A 152 6.47 -14.23 -14.43
CA GLU A 152 6.35 -14.69 -15.81
C GLU A 152 6.40 -13.57 -16.85
N MET A 153 6.77 -12.34 -16.46
CA MET A 153 6.87 -11.20 -17.37
C MET A 153 7.78 -11.48 -18.58
N PHE A 154 8.80 -12.33 -18.43
CA PHE A 154 9.68 -12.78 -19.52
C PHE A 154 8.93 -13.38 -20.73
N LYS A 155 7.70 -13.86 -20.54
CA LYS A 155 6.86 -14.39 -21.62
C LYS A 155 6.37 -13.28 -22.56
N TYR A 156 6.44 -12.01 -22.14
CA TYR A 156 5.91 -10.83 -22.83
C TYR A 156 7.04 -9.82 -23.13
N PRO A 157 7.96 -10.14 -24.06
CA PRO A 157 9.14 -9.30 -24.34
C PRO A 157 8.79 -7.87 -24.77
N GLY A 158 7.60 -7.67 -25.36
CA GLY A 158 7.11 -6.34 -25.72
C GLY A 158 7.06 -5.34 -24.56
N CYS A 159 7.00 -5.81 -23.32
CA CYS A 159 7.10 -4.94 -22.15
C CYS A 159 8.50 -4.34 -21.96
N PHE A 160 9.55 -5.07 -22.35
CA PHE A 160 10.93 -4.60 -22.29
C PHE A 160 11.27 -3.74 -23.50
N ASP A 161 10.65 -3.98 -24.66
CA ASP A 161 10.79 -3.14 -25.87
C ASP A 161 10.35 -1.68 -25.63
N LEU A 162 9.50 -1.44 -24.63
CA LEU A 162 9.08 -0.09 -24.24
C LEU A 162 10.21 0.74 -23.63
N VAL A 163 11.21 0.07 -23.04
CA VAL A 163 12.33 0.70 -22.36
C VAL A 163 13.22 1.36 -23.41
N LYS A 164 13.02 2.67 -23.60
CA LYS A 164 13.83 3.44 -24.56
C LYS A 164 15.25 3.60 -24.02
N PRO A 165 16.30 3.31 -24.81
CA PRO A 165 17.61 3.83 -24.49
C PRO A 165 17.55 5.35 -24.59
N SER A 166 17.61 6.03 -23.44
CA SER A 166 17.63 7.48 -23.39
C SER A 166 18.86 7.98 -24.15
N ALA A 167 18.66 8.63 -25.30
CA ALA A 167 19.65 9.54 -25.85
C ALA A 167 19.82 10.67 -24.82
N THR A 168 20.95 10.65 -24.11
CA THR A 168 21.37 11.66 -23.14
C THR A 168 21.09 13.07 -23.67
N ASN A 169 20.11 13.75 -23.07
CA ASN A 169 20.08 15.21 -22.98
C ASN A 169 19.95 15.57 -21.49
N PRO A 170 20.69 16.57 -21.00
CA PRO A 170 20.76 16.89 -19.58
C PRO A 170 19.40 17.34 -19.02
N PRO A 171 19.09 17.03 -17.74
CA PRO A 171 17.78 17.28 -17.16
C PRO A 171 17.56 18.77 -16.90
N THR A 172 16.58 19.34 -17.60
CA THR A 172 15.93 20.60 -17.19
C THR A 172 14.98 20.27 -16.05
N SER A 173 15.37 20.64 -14.84
CA SER A 173 14.57 20.55 -13.62
C SER A 173 13.30 21.39 -13.73
N THR A 174 12.13 20.74 -13.76
CA THR A 174 10.87 21.39 -13.39
C THR A 174 10.27 20.59 -12.23
N LEU A 175 10.42 21.16 -11.04
CA LEU A 175 9.95 20.62 -9.77
C LEU A 175 8.43 20.79 -9.69
N GLY A 176 7.70 19.67 -9.68
CA GLY A 176 6.26 19.62 -9.46
C GLY A 176 5.92 18.63 -8.36
N SER A 177 6.29 18.93 -7.11
CA SER A 177 5.84 18.17 -5.94
C SER A 177 4.33 18.34 -5.77
N ARG A 178 3.63 17.21 -5.72
CA ARG A 178 2.25 17.14 -5.23
C ARG A 178 2.16 15.97 -4.27
N ASP A 179 2.49 16.26 -3.01
CA ASP A 179 2.35 15.33 -1.90
C ASP A 179 0.85 15.15 -1.59
N SER A 180 0.30 13.98 -1.90
CA SER A 180 -0.99 13.56 -1.36
C SER A 180 -0.75 12.89 -0.01
N VAL A 181 -0.69 13.70 1.04
CA VAL A 181 -0.73 13.21 2.42
C VAL A 181 -2.09 12.53 2.66
N SER A 182 -2.06 11.26 3.02
CA SER A 182 -3.24 10.49 3.41
C SER A 182 -3.76 10.99 4.76
N TYR A 183 -4.85 11.77 4.74
CA TYR A 183 -5.47 12.39 5.92
C TYR A 183 -6.27 11.41 6.81
N SER A 184 -6.20 10.10 6.57
CA SER A 184 -7.01 9.12 7.32
C SER A 184 -6.48 8.80 8.72
N CYS A 185 -5.18 9.00 9.01
CA CYS A 185 -4.62 8.73 10.34
C CYS A 185 -4.75 9.90 11.32
N LEU A 186 -4.77 11.15 10.83
CA LEU A 186 -4.79 12.32 11.72
C LEU A 186 -6.17 12.57 12.35
N ALA A 187 -7.26 12.22 11.68
CA ALA A 187 -8.61 12.42 12.20
C ALA A 187 -8.91 11.63 13.49
N PHE A 188 -8.27 10.47 13.68
CA PHE A 188 -8.47 9.65 14.88
C PHE A 188 -7.75 10.19 16.12
N VAL A 189 -6.62 10.90 15.96
CA VAL A 189 -5.89 11.51 17.08
C VAL A 189 -6.61 12.76 17.58
N PHE A 190 -7.20 13.56 16.68
CA PHE A 190 -7.93 14.77 17.07
C PHE A 190 -9.24 14.46 17.82
N LEU A 191 -9.96 13.40 17.45
CA LEU A 191 -11.22 13.07 18.13
C LEU A 191 -11.00 12.56 19.57
N GLN A 192 -9.86 11.96 19.87
CA GLN A 192 -9.51 11.50 21.22
C GLN A 192 -9.14 12.67 22.16
N CYS A 193 -8.51 13.74 21.66
CA CYS A 193 -8.17 14.91 22.48
C CYS A 193 -9.39 15.76 22.85
N PHE A 194 -10.36 15.92 21.93
CA PHE A 194 -11.57 16.70 22.22
C PHE A 194 -12.46 16.05 23.29
N ILE A 195 -12.60 14.72 23.26
CA ILE A 195 -13.48 14.01 24.21
C ILE A 195 -12.83 13.90 25.60
N ALA A 196 -11.50 13.79 25.68
CA ALA A 196 -10.81 13.58 26.96
C ALA A 196 -10.51 14.87 27.75
N TYR A 197 -10.24 16.01 27.09
CA TYR A 197 -9.68 17.16 27.80
C TYR A 197 -10.36 18.51 27.55
N GLY A 198 -11.24 18.65 26.54
CA GLY A 198 -12.00 19.89 26.33
C GLY A 198 -11.15 21.16 26.18
N ILE A 199 -9.88 21.05 25.76
CA ILE A 199 -8.99 22.20 25.56
C ILE A 199 -8.99 22.55 24.06
N PRO A 200 -9.44 23.75 23.66
CA PRO A 200 -9.19 24.24 22.31
C PRO A 200 -7.71 24.64 22.19
N CYS A 201 -6.96 23.96 21.32
CA CYS A 201 -5.65 24.45 20.91
C CYS A 201 -5.85 25.68 20.01
N SER A 202 -5.47 26.86 20.48
CA SER A 202 -5.33 28.05 19.65
C SER A 202 -3.93 28.06 19.01
N PHE A 203 -3.88 28.37 17.71
CA PHE A 203 -2.66 28.61 16.94
C PHE A 203 -2.01 29.94 17.33
#